data_AF-C4XF14-F1
#
_entry.id   AF-C4XF14-F1
#
_cell.length_a   1.000
_cell.length_b   1.000
_cell.length_c   1.000
_cell.angle_alpha   90.00
_cell.angle_beta   90.00
_cell.angle_gamma   90.00
#
_symmetry.space_group_name_H-M   'P 1'
#
loop_
_entity.id
_entity.type
_entity.pdbx_description
1 polymer ?
#
loop_
_entity_poly.entity_id
_entity_poly.type
_entity_poly.pdbx_seq_one_letter_code
_entity_poly.pdbx_strand_id
1 'polypeptide(L)'
;MLSTLLIYILFNLWRDKNMEIAQYVFGTLASLLMVSICIPQIIQTLKTKSVGNVAYSTFIIYFFGGFIFVLTMLLKDGVGTYGLSDPLVNIIGNVTFAILMAFTITLFFIYDKKTNKVFKIGIGSLLWILALSGLVFFIVVYANKNARTNLGPDNGWMIAMSVIATCCCALPFTIQIVKTIKSKSADGLSLPMLYLGIVLNALLCIYLGLVVPFNTATWYVYVIFQLVAIAVYVVQTYLYYHFKNKAKNVQSEQEVQIETNN
;
A
#
# COMPACT_ATOMS: atom_id res chain seq x y z
N MET A 1 39.10 -16.26 -26.48
CA MET A 1 38.41 -14.95 -26.49
C MET A 1 36.93 -15.08 -26.83
N LEU A 2 36.55 -15.80 -27.91
CA LEU A 2 35.14 -16.04 -28.26
C LEU A 2 34.34 -16.80 -27.18
N SER A 3 34.95 -17.80 -26.53
CA SER A 3 34.32 -18.60 -25.48
C SER A 3 34.01 -17.78 -24.21
N THR A 4 34.93 -16.90 -23.79
CA THR A 4 34.74 -16.01 -22.64
C THR A 4 33.63 -14.99 -22.88
N LEU A 5 33.56 -14.43 -24.09
CA LEU A 5 32.50 -13.50 -24.48
C LEU A 5 31.13 -14.19 -24.50
N LEU A 6 31.05 -15.42 -25.02
CA LEU A 6 29.82 -16.20 -25.04
C LEU A 6 29.33 -16.57 -23.63
N ILE A 7 30.23 -16.99 -22.73
CA ILE A 7 29.89 -17.29 -21.33
C ILE A 7 29.37 -16.04 -20.61
N TYR A 8 30.01 -14.88 -20.82
CA TYR A 8 29.56 -13.62 -20.24
C TYR A 8 28.16 -13.21 -20.74
N ILE A 9 27.90 -13.36 -22.04
CA ILE A 9 26.58 -13.09 -22.63
C ILE A 9 25.52 -14.04 -22.04
N LEU A 10 25.80 -15.34 -21.97
CA LEU A 10 24.88 -16.33 -21.43
C LEU A 10 24.60 -16.10 -19.93
N PHE A 11 25.61 -15.73 -19.15
CA PHE A 11 25.46 -15.41 -17.73
C PHE A 11 24.59 -14.17 -17.52
N ASN A 12 24.81 -13.11 -18.29
CA ASN A 12 23.98 -11.90 -18.20
C ASN A 12 22.54 -12.18 -18.65
N LEU A 13 22.32 -12.91 -19.74
CA LEU A 13 20.98 -13.31 -20.17
C LEU A 13 20.25 -14.13 -19.10
N TRP A 14 20.96 -15.07 -18.45
CA TRP A 14 20.40 -15.86 -17.35
C TRP A 14 20.06 -14.99 -16.14
N ARG A 15 20.96 -14.08 -15.76
CA ARG A 15 20.76 -13.12 -14.67
C ARG A 15 19.56 -12.23 -14.93
N ASP A 16 19.47 -11.64 -16.11
CA ASP A 16 18.43 -10.68 -16.48
C ASP A 16 17.05 -11.38 -16.51
N LYS A 17 16.97 -12.59 -17.06
CA LYS A 17 15.74 -13.41 -17.02
C LYS A 17 15.31 -13.75 -15.59
N ASN A 18 16.24 -14.09 -14.71
CA ASN A 18 15.91 -14.39 -13.31
C ASN A 18 15.44 -13.15 -12.55
N MET A 19 16.01 -11.99 -12.84
CA MET A 19 15.57 -10.71 -12.27
C MET A 19 14.14 -10.38 -12.70
N GLU A 20 13.80 -10.55 -13.98
CA GLU A 20 12.44 -10.35 -14.49
C GLU A 20 11.41 -11.29 -13.84
N ILE A 21 11.75 -12.57 -13.64
CA ILE A 21 10.89 -13.52 -12.93
C ILE A 21 10.67 -13.06 -11.48
N ALA A 22 11.73 -12.63 -10.79
CA ALA A 22 11.62 -12.12 -9.43
C ALA A 22 10.72 -10.87 -9.37
N GLN A 23 10.89 -9.91 -10.29
CA GLN A 23 10.00 -8.75 -10.40
C GLN A 23 8.54 -9.18 -10.53
N TYR A 24 8.24 -10.12 -11.44
CA TYR A 24 6.88 -10.60 -11.65
C TYR A 24 6.29 -11.28 -10.41
N VAL A 25 7.06 -12.15 -9.75
CA VAL A 25 6.61 -12.87 -8.54
C VAL A 25 6.36 -11.91 -7.38
N PHE A 26 7.33 -11.06 -7.03
CA PHE A 26 7.20 -10.12 -5.92
C PHE A 26 6.12 -9.06 -6.21
N GLY A 27 6.02 -8.59 -7.46
CA GLY A 27 4.97 -7.69 -7.90
C GLY A 27 3.58 -8.31 -7.78
N THR A 28 3.41 -9.57 -8.19
CA THR A 28 2.14 -10.31 -8.06
C THR A 28 1.75 -10.50 -6.60
N LEU A 29 2.68 -10.97 -5.75
CA LEU A 29 2.40 -11.18 -4.33
C LEU A 29 2.05 -9.86 -3.63
N ALA A 30 2.78 -8.79 -3.91
CA ALA A 30 2.47 -7.46 -3.37
C ALA A 30 1.09 -6.96 -3.83
N SER A 31 0.75 -7.08 -5.11
CA SER A 31 -0.55 -6.70 -5.66
C SER A 31 -1.71 -7.50 -5.03
N LEU A 32 -1.56 -8.82 -4.92
CA LEU A 32 -2.58 -9.69 -4.29
C LEU A 32 -2.80 -9.30 -2.83
N LEU A 33 -1.72 -9.09 -2.08
CA LEU A 33 -1.79 -8.72 -0.68
C LEU A 33 -2.43 -7.33 -0.50
N MET A 34 -2.05 -6.36 -1.33
CA MET A 34 -2.63 -5.01 -1.33
C MET A 34 -4.14 -5.03 -1.57
N VAL A 35 -4.61 -5.75 -2.59
CA VAL A 35 -6.04 -5.93 -2.88
C VAL A 35 -6.74 -6.63 -1.72
N SER A 36 -6.11 -7.66 -1.15
CA SER A 36 -6.68 -8.48 -0.08
C SER A 36 -6.91 -7.69 1.22
N ILE A 37 -6.12 -6.65 1.50
CA ILE A 37 -6.29 -5.82 2.70
C ILE A 37 -7.65 -5.11 2.72
N CYS A 38 -8.22 -4.75 1.57
CA CYS A 38 -9.53 -4.08 1.50
C CYS A 38 -10.70 -5.04 1.79
N ILE A 39 -10.55 -6.33 1.46
CA ILE A 39 -11.65 -7.29 1.44
C ILE A 39 -12.26 -7.52 2.84
N PRO A 40 -11.48 -7.79 3.91
CA PRO A 40 -12.04 -7.96 5.26
C PRO A 40 -12.85 -6.75 5.72
N GLN A 41 -12.36 -5.54 5.44
CA GLN A 41 -13.03 -4.30 5.84
C GLN A 41 -14.36 -4.12 5.10
N ILE A 42 -14.39 -4.40 3.79
CA ILE A 42 -15.62 -4.38 2.98
C ILE A 42 -16.63 -5.37 3.57
N ILE A 43 -16.22 -6.62 3.78
CA ILE A 43 -17.08 -7.68 4.33
C ILE A 43 -17.62 -7.29 5.70
N GLN A 44 -16.76 -6.81 6.60
CA GLN A 44 -17.17 -6.40 7.94
C GLN A 44 -18.20 -5.28 7.87
N THR A 45 -17.95 -4.25 7.05
CA THR A 45 -18.85 -3.09 6.92
C THR A 45 -20.21 -3.48 6.36
N LEU A 46 -20.25 -4.36 5.35
CA LEU A 46 -21.50 -4.87 4.78
C LEU A 46 -22.28 -5.72 5.80
N LYS A 47 -21.58 -6.55 6.59
CA LYS A 47 -22.19 -7.40 7.62
C LYS A 47 -22.75 -6.60 8.79
N THR A 48 -21.98 -5.66 9.32
CA THR A 48 -22.38 -4.89 10.51
C THR A 48 -23.28 -3.70 10.17
N LYS A 49 -23.27 -3.24 8.91
CA LYS A 49 -23.95 -2.02 8.45
C LYS A 49 -23.64 -0.81 9.34
N SER A 50 -22.45 -0.80 9.94
CA SER A 50 -21.98 0.22 10.87
C SER A 50 -20.52 0.52 10.59
N VAL A 51 -20.19 1.81 10.66
CA VAL A 51 -18.81 2.28 10.63
C VAL A 51 -18.42 2.49 12.08
N GLY A 52 -17.52 1.66 12.60
CA GLY A 52 -17.01 1.82 13.96
C GLY A 52 -16.20 3.11 14.13
N ASN A 53 -15.28 3.15 15.10
CA ASN A 53 -14.35 4.28 15.30
C ASN A 53 -13.21 4.31 14.26
N VAL A 54 -13.56 4.11 12.99
CA VAL A 54 -12.61 4.05 11.86
C VAL A 54 -12.26 5.47 11.43
N ALA A 55 -10.97 5.77 11.32
CA ALA A 55 -10.50 7.08 10.87
C ALA A 55 -10.58 7.19 9.34
N TYR A 56 -11.60 7.89 8.82
CA TYR A 56 -11.80 8.15 7.38
C TYR A 56 -10.55 8.69 6.70
N SER A 57 -9.83 9.59 7.37
CA SER A 57 -8.60 10.20 6.85
C SER A 57 -7.54 9.15 6.48
N THR A 58 -7.41 8.09 7.26
CA THR A 58 -6.47 6.99 6.97
C THR A 58 -6.80 6.31 5.64
N PHE A 59 -8.08 5.99 5.41
CA PHE A 59 -8.54 5.34 4.18
C PHE A 59 -8.43 6.26 2.97
N ILE A 60 -8.75 7.54 3.13
CA ILE A 60 -8.61 8.55 2.08
C ILE A 60 -7.13 8.72 1.68
N ILE A 61 -6.22 8.82 2.66
CA ILE A 61 -4.78 8.91 2.37
C ILE A 61 -4.30 7.65 1.65
N TYR A 62 -4.76 6.46 2.06
CA TYR A 62 -4.46 5.21 1.35
C TYR A 62 -4.95 5.19 -0.09
N PHE A 63 -6.17 5.66 -0.31
CA PHE A 63 -6.72 5.79 -1.66
C PHE A 63 -5.80 6.64 -2.54
N PHE A 64 -5.40 7.82 -2.06
CA PHE A 64 -4.50 8.69 -2.82
C PHE A 64 -3.13 8.06 -3.06
N GLY A 65 -2.58 7.35 -2.07
CA GLY A 65 -1.33 6.60 -2.26
C GLY A 65 -1.42 5.59 -3.39
N GLY A 66 -2.44 4.74 -3.38
CA GLY A 66 -2.68 3.75 -4.44
C GLY A 66 -2.94 4.39 -5.80
N PHE A 67 -3.77 5.44 -5.85
CA PHE A 67 -4.04 6.18 -7.08
C PHE A 67 -2.78 6.82 -7.67
N ILE A 68 -1.94 7.46 -6.86
CA ILE A 68 -0.69 8.07 -7.34
C ILE A 68 0.30 6.98 -7.77
N PHE A 69 0.32 5.81 -7.14
CA PHE A 69 1.09 4.66 -7.62
C PHE A 69 0.63 4.20 -9.01
N VAL A 70 -0.69 4.17 -9.29
CA VAL A 70 -1.21 3.91 -10.65
C VAL A 70 -0.61 4.91 -11.63
N LEU A 71 -0.71 6.21 -11.34
CA LEU A 71 -0.17 7.25 -12.24
C LEU A 71 1.34 7.09 -12.44
N THR A 72 2.08 6.89 -11.36
CA THR A 72 3.55 6.80 -11.42
C THR A 72 3.99 5.61 -12.27
N MET A 73 3.35 4.44 -12.11
CA MET A 73 3.67 3.25 -12.90
C MET A 73 3.23 3.36 -14.36
N LEU A 74 2.12 4.06 -14.64
CA LEU A 74 1.68 4.33 -16.02
C LEU A 74 2.56 5.33 -16.76
N LEU A 75 3.24 6.22 -16.03
CA LEU A 75 4.14 7.21 -16.62
C LEU A 75 5.58 6.69 -16.76
N LYS A 76 5.95 5.63 -16.02
CA LYS A 76 7.31 5.05 -16.01
C LYS A 76 7.71 4.51 -17.39
N ASP A 77 8.98 4.66 -17.73
CA ASP A 77 9.59 3.94 -18.85
C ASP A 77 9.44 2.41 -18.77
N GLY A 78 9.26 1.78 -19.93
CA GLY A 78 9.02 0.34 -20.07
C GLY A 78 7.56 -0.11 -19.94
N VAL A 79 6.61 0.82 -19.77
CA VAL A 79 5.17 0.50 -19.69
C VAL A 79 4.61 0.05 -21.05
N GLY A 80 3.78 -0.99 -21.04
CA GLY A 80 3.12 -1.53 -22.24
C GLY A 80 4.09 -2.25 -23.20
N THR A 81 5.22 -2.72 -22.69
CA THR A 81 6.15 -3.62 -23.40
C THR A 81 5.62 -5.04 -23.43
N TYR A 82 4.68 -5.39 -22.54
CA TYR A 82 4.11 -6.74 -22.36
C TYR A 82 5.15 -7.82 -22.04
N GLY A 83 6.36 -7.42 -21.61
CA GLY A 83 7.37 -8.32 -21.06
C GLY A 83 7.18 -8.54 -19.57
N LEU A 84 8.02 -9.40 -18.98
CA LEU A 84 8.00 -9.65 -17.53
C LEU A 84 8.47 -8.43 -16.71
N SER A 85 9.24 -7.52 -17.32
CA SER A 85 9.66 -6.25 -16.75
C SER A 85 8.59 -5.15 -16.80
N ASP A 86 7.46 -5.41 -17.49
CA ASP A 86 6.36 -4.46 -17.57
C ASP A 86 5.68 -4.35 -16.18
N PRO A 87 5.51 -3.15 -15.61
CA PRO A 87 4.87 -2.98 -14.30
C PRO A 87 3.36 -3.30 -14.29
N LEU A 88 2.82 -3.90 -15.35
CA LEU A 88 1.42 -4.27 -15.54
C LEU A 88 0.76 -4.90 -14.30
N VAL A 89 1.39 -5.88 -13.67
CA VAL A 89 0.79 -6.56 -12.49
C VAL A 89 0.63 -5.60 -11.32
N ASN A 90 1.57 -4.68 -11.13
CA ASN A 90 1.48 -3.66 -10.09
C ASN A 90 0.42 -2.60 -10.43
N ILE A 91 0.31 -2.23 -11.71
CA ILE A 91 -0.73 -1.31 -12.19
C ILE A 91 -2.12 -1.91 -11.95
N ILE A 92 -2.34 -3.16 -12.36
CA ILE A 92 -3.61 -3.88 -12.13
C ILE A 92 -3.93 -3.91 -10.64
N GLY A 93 -2.96 -4.32 -9.81
CA GLY A 93 -3.12 -4.37 -8.36
C GLY A 93 -3.54 -3.03 -7.75
N ASN A 94 -2.86 -1.94 -8.12
CA ASN A 94 -3.17 -0.60 -7.61
C ASN A 94 -4.49 -0.04 -8.15
N VAL A 95 -4.84 -0.30 -9.41
CA VAL A 95 -6.16 0.09 -9.98
C VAL A 95 -7.29 -0.64 -9.25
N THR A 96 -7.17 -1.96 -9.08
CA THR A 96 -8.15 -2.75 -8.33
C THR A 96 -8.22 -2.27 -6.88
N PHE A 97 -7.08 -2.04 -6.23
CA PHE A 97 -7.03 -1.49 -4.88
C PHE A 97 -7.73 -0.13 -4.77
N ALA A 98 -7.47 0.80 -5.69
CA ALA A 98 -8.09 2.13 -5.68
C ALA A 98 -9.62 2.03 -5.83
N ILE A 99 -10.11 1.16 -6.72
CA ILE A 99 -11.56 0.91 -6.89
C ILE A 99 -12.16 0.32 -5.61
N LEU A 100 -11.54 -0.71 -5.04
CA LEU A 100 -12.02 -1.32 -3.80
C LEU A 100 -11.97 -0.34 -2.62
N MET A 101 -10.97 0.54 -2.57
CA MET A 101 -10.85 1.54 -1.53
C MET A 101 -11.91 2.64 -1.68
N ALA A 102 -12.16 3.12 -2.90
CA ALA A 102 -13.27 4.04 -3.18
C ALA A 102 -14.61 3.41 -2.79
N PHE A 103 -14.81 2.14 -3.12
CA PHE A 103 -15.99 1.39 -2.71
C PHE A 103 -16.10 1.26 -1.17
N THR A 104 -15.00 0.93 -0.49
CA THR A 104 -14.94 0.83 0.98
C THR A 104 -15.34 2.16 1.64
N ILE A 105 -14.75 3.28 1.19
CA ILE A 105 -15.08 4.61 1.71
C ILE A 105 -16.53 4.98 1.39
N THR A 106 -17.04 4.60 0.23
CA THR A 106 -18.46 4.79 -0.13
C THR A 106 -19.38 4.04 0.84
N LEU A 107 -19.07 2.79 1.18
CA LEU A 107 -19.82 2.05 2.20
C LEU A 107 -19.77 2.76 3.55
N PHE A 108 -18.62 3.32 3.93
CA PHE A 108 -18.53 4.11 5.16
C PHE A 108 -19.45 5.33 5.13
N PHE A 109 -19.54 6.03 4.00
CA PHE A 109 -20.45 7.17 3.87
C PHE A 109 -21.93 6.76 3.88
N ILE A 110 -22.27 5.60 3.33
CA ILE A 110 -23.64 5.07 3.35
C ILE A 110 -24.07 4.73 4.79
N TYR A 111 -23.22 4.01 5.53
CA TYR A 111 -23.60 3.47 6.84
C TYR A 111 -23.36 4.43 8.02
N ASP A 112 -22.50 5.43 7.89
CA ASP A 112 -22.33 6.43 8.95
C ASP A 112 -23.37 7.54 8.87
N LYS A 113 -24.38 7.50 9.73
CA LYS A 113 -25.46 8.51 9.76
C LYS A 113 -25.03 9.89 10.27
N LYS A 114 -23.87 10.02 10.92
CA LYS A 114 -23.43 11.27 11.58
C LYS A 114 -22.69 12.22 10.63
N THR A 115 -22.04 11.68 9.60
CA THR A 115 -21.26 12.50 8.66
C THR A 115 -22.16 13.38 7.77
N ASN A 116 -21.72 14.62 7.51
CA ASN A 116 -22.43 15.60 6.67
C ASN A 116 -22.66 15.08 5.23
N LYS A 117 -23.90 15.18 4.72
CA LYS A 117 -24.28 14.73 3.37
C LYS A 117 -23.45 15.36 2.25
N VAL A 118 -23.16 16.67 2.32
CA VAL A 118 -22.38 17.39 1.31
C VAL A 118 -20.95 16.85 1.26
N PHE A 119 -20.34 16.60 2.42
CA PHE A 119 -19.01 16.01 2.49
C PHE A 119 -18.98 14.61 1.86
N LYS A 120 -19.97 13.76 2.15
CA LYS A 120 -20.09 12.41 1.58
C LYS A 120 -20.17 12.43 0.06
N ILE A 121 -21.05 13.27 -0.49
CA ILE A 121 -21.27 13.36 -1.93
C ILE A 121 -20.04 13.95 -2.62
N GLY A 122 -19.45 15.01 -2.05
CA GLY A 122 -18.27 15.68 -2.59
C GLY A 122 -17.06 14.75 -2.64
N ILE A 123 -16.66 14.21 -1.48
CA ILE A 123 -15.50 13.31 -1.40
C ILE A 123 -15.79 11.99 -2.12
N GLY A 124 -16.98 11.41 -1.96
CA GLY A 124 -17.35 10.17 -2.64
C GLY A 124 -17.26 10.29 -4.16
N SER A 125 -17.83 11.35 -4.74
CA SER A 125 -17.74 11.62 -6.18
C SER A 125 -16.31 11.83 -6.65
N LEU A 126 -15.51 12.60 -5.89
CA LEU A 126 -14.10 12.83 -6.22
C LEU A 126 -13.30 11.52 -6.28
N LEU A 127 -13.45 10.65 -5.27
CA LEU A 127 -12.74 9.37 -5.22
C LEU A 127 -13.10 8.48 -6.40
N TRP A 128 -14.38 8.40 -6.78
CA TRP A 128 -14.81 7.62 -7.94
C TRP A 128 -14.33 8.21 -9.26
N ILE A 129 -14.38 9.54 -9.44
CA ILE A 129 -13.84 10.21 -10.63
C ILE A 129 -12.36 9.88 -10.78
N LEU A 130 -11.58 9.98 -9.70
CA LEU A 130 -10.16 9.63 -9.72
C LEU A 130 -9.93 8.16 -10.05
N ALA A 131 -10.62 7.23 -9.37
CA ALA A 131 -10.48 5.79 -9.63
C ALA A 131 -10.80 5.43 -11.09
N LEU A 132 -11.91 5.95 -11.62
CA LEU A 132 -12.32 5.71 -13.00
C LEU A 132 -11.38 6.37 -14.00
N SER A 133 -10.89 7.59 -13.71
CA SER A 133 -9.89 8.24 -14.56
C SER A 133 -8.57 7.45 -14.63
N GLY A 134 -8.13 6.87 -13.50
CA GLY A 134 -6.96 6.00 -13.46
C GLY A 134 -7.17 4.72 -14.28
N LEU A 135 -8.36 4.12 -14.21
CA LEU A 135 -8.73 2.96 -15.02
C LEU A 135 -8.74 3.30 -16.53
N VAL A 136 -9.36 4.42 -16.90
CA VAL A 136 -9.39 4.88 -18.31
C VAL A 136 -7.97 5.17 -18.79
N PHE A 137 -7.15 5.85 -18.00
CA PHE A 137 -5.77 6.15 -18.37
C PHE A 137 -4.95 4.87 -18.55
N PHE A 138 -5.12 3.88 -17.66
CA PHE A 138 -4.52 2.56 -17.81
C PHE A 138 -4.90 1.91 -19.15
N ILE A 139 -6.20 1.87 -19.48
CA ILE A 139 -6.67 1.29 -20.74
C ILE A 139 -6.05 2.01 -21.94
N VAL A 140 -6.04 3.35 -21.93
CA VAL A 140 -5.53 4.17 -23.04
C VAL A 140 -4.02 3.97 -23.23
N VAL A 141 -3.22 3.96 -22.17
CA VAL A 141 -1.75 3.76 -22.22
C VAL A 141 -1.38 2.40 -22.82
N TYR A 142 -2.14 1.36 -22.48
CA TYR A 142 -1.91 0.03 -23.01
C TYR A 142 -2.48 -0.15 -24.42
N ALA A 143 -3.63 0.45 -24.74
CA ALA A 143 -4.24 0.37 -26.06
C ALA A 143 -3.49 1.21 -27.12
N ASN A 144 -2.82 2.30 -26.73
CA ASN A 144 -2.20 3.23 -27.67
C ASN A 144 -0.76 3.59 -27.25
N LYS A 145 0.22 3.21 -28.08
CA LYS A 145 1.64 3.52 -27.86
C LYS A 145 1.94 5.02 -27.78
N ASN A 146 1.17 5.85 -28.51
CA ASN A 146 1.36 7.30 -28.51
C ASN A 146 0.88 7.97 -27.21
N ALA A 147 0.12 7.25 -26.37
CA ALA A 147 -0.30 7.75 -25.06
C ALA A 147 0.74 7.50 -23.96
N ARG A 148 1.84 6.79 -24.26
CA ARG A 148 2.88 6.43 -23.29
C ARG A 148 3.87 7.58 -23.15
N THR A 149 4.09 8.03 -21.91
CA THR A 149 5.03 9.11 -21.63
C THR A 149 6.46 8.61 -21.45
N ASN A 150 6.65 7.40 -20.91
CA ASN A 150 7.96 6.77 -20.68
C ASN A 150 8.97 7.70 -19.98
N LEU A 151 8.56 8.27 -18.84
CA LEU A 151 9.43 9.09 -18.02
C LEU A 151 10.56 8.24 -17.43
N GLY A 152 11.79 8.72 -17.59
CA GLY A 152 12.97 8.13 -16.98
C GLY A 152 12.95 8.22 -15.44
N PRO A 153 13.72 7.36 -14.75
CA PRO A 153 13.71 7.25 -13.29
C PRO A 153 14.27 8.48 -12.56
N ASP A 154 15.03 9.34 -13.23
CA ASP A 154 15.55 10.59 -12.65
C ASP A 154 14.70 11.82 -13.02
N ASN A 155 13.55 11.62 -13.66
CA ASN A 155 12.61 12.70 -13.93
C ASN A 155 12.03 13.26 -12.62
N GLY A 156 12.09 14.59 -12.44
CA GLY A 156 11.61 15.24 -11.21
C GLY A 156 10.15 14.94 -10.85
N TRP A 157 9.28 14.76 -11.85
CA TRP A 157 7.87 14.41 -11.63
C TRP A 157 7.72 12.98 -11.09
N MET A 158 8.48 12.03 -11.65
CA MET A 158 8.53 10.65 -11.16
C MET A 158 9.00 10.57 -9.71
N ILE A 159 10.06 11.33 -9.38
CA ILE A 159 10.60 11.40 -8.02
C ILE A 159 9.55 11.98 -7.06
N ALA A 160 8.96 13.14 -7.39
CA ALA A 160 7.97 13.81 -6.56
C ALA A 160 6.73 12.92 -6.33
N MET A 161 6.18 12.32 -7.38
CA MET A 161 5.03 11.43 -7.26
C MET A 161 5.35 10.16 -6.45
N SER A 162 6.57 9.62 -6.60
CA SER A 162 7.02 8.48 -5.82
C SER A 162 7.13 8.81 -4.33
N VAL A 163 7.64 9.99 -3.98
CA VAL A 163 7.69 10.46 -2.58
C VAL A 163 6.27 10.60 -2.03
N ILE A 164 5.37 11.25 -2.76
CA ILE A 164 4.00 11.47 -2.31
C ILE A 164 3.27 10.13 -2.14
N ALA A 165 3.35 9.24 -3.14
CA ALA A 165 2.71 7.92 -3.09
C ALA A 165 3.20 7.09 -1.91
N THR A 166 4.52 7.03 -1.71
CA THR A 166 5.11 6.28 -0.59
C THR A 166 4.79 6.89 0.76
N CYS A 167 4.77 8.22 0.89
CA CYS A 167 4.30 8.91 2.10
C CYS A 167 2.85 8.54 2.41
N CYS A 168 1.97 8.57 1.41
CA CYS A 168 0.55 8.22 1.57
C CYS A 168 0.35 6.75 1.97
N CYS A 169 1.24 5.85 1.55
CA CYS A 169 1.17 4.44 1.94
C CYS A 169 1.84 4.13 3.29
N ALA A 170 2.89 4.86 3.68
CA ALA A 170 3.67 4.57 4.88
C ALA A 170 3.18 5.34 6.12
N LEU A 171 2.88 6.63 5.96
CA LEU A 171 2.68 7.55 7.07
C LEU A 171 1.33 7.48 7.79
N PRO A 172 0.21 6.97 7.23
CA PRO A 172 -1.05 6.92 7.97
C PRO A 172 -0.96 6.15 9.30
N PHE A 173 -0.06 5.16 9.38
CA PHE A 173 0.20 4.42 10.61
C PHE A 173 1.00 5.20 11.66
N THR A 174 1.73 6.25 11.27
CA THR A 174 2.40 7.14 12.23
C THR A 174 1.37 7.88 13.09
N ILE A 175 0.24 8.28 12.51
CA ILE A 175 -0.88 8.88 13.26
C ILE A 175 -1.45 7.86 14.26
N GLN A 176 -1.54 6.59 13.87
CA GLN A 176 -1.98 5.53 14.78
C GLN A 176 -0.99 5.28 15.91
N ILE A 177 0.33 5.30 15.66
CA ILE A 177 1.36 5.24 16.71
C ILE A 177 1.13 6.35 17.75
N VAL A 178 0.98 7.59 17.28
CA VAL A 178 0.74 8.73 18.18
C VAL A 178 -0.54 8.54 18.99
N LYS A 179 -1.61 8.04 18.37
CA LYS A 179 -2.87 7.75 19.06
C LYS A 179 -2.68 6.68 20.13
N THR A 180 -2.03 5.56 19.82
CA THR A 180 -1.77 4.44 20.74
C THR A 180 -0.92 4.87 21.93
N ILE A 181 0.11 5.69 21.72
CA ILE A 181 0.94 6.23 22.81
C ILE A 181 0.11 7.15 23.70
N LYS A 182 -0.67 8.07 23.11
CA LYS A 182 -1.50 9.02 23.87
C LYS A 182 -2.63 8.34 24.64
N SER A 183 -3.30 7.37 24.05
CA SER A 183 -4.38 6.63 24.70
C SER A 183 -3.89 5.58 25.69
N LYS A 184 -2.58 5.23 25.66
CA LYS A 184 -2.01 4.10 26.39
C LYS A 184 -2.80 2.79 26.18
N SER A 185 -3.42 2.65 25.01
CA SER A 185 -4.28 1.50 24.67
C SER A 185 -4.04 1.09 23.21
N ALA A 186 -4.01 -0.22 22.99
CA ALA A 186 -3.95 -0.85 21.68
C ALA A 186 -5.33 -1.16 21.08
N ASP A 187 -6.41 -0.65 21.69
CA ASP A 187 -7.78 -0.90 21.24
C ASP A 187 -8.02 -0.34 19.83
N GLY A 188 -8.65 -1.16 18.99
CA GLY A 188 -8.90 -0.84 17.59
C GLY A 188 -7.74 -1.14 16.63
N LEU A 189 -6.60 -1.64 17.11
CA LEU A 189 -5.53 -2.16 16.26
C LEU A 189 -5.73 -3.64 15.93
N SER A 190 -5.65 -3.97 14.65
CA SER A 190 -5.69 -5.35 14.16
C SER A 190 -4.28 -5.90 13.99
N LEU A 191 -3.88 -6.85 14.85
CA LEU A 191 -2.56 -7.49 14.77
C LEU A 191 -2.29 -8.16 13.40
N PRO A 192 -3.24 -8.91 12.80
CA PRO A 192 -3.04 -9.41 11.44
C PRO A 192 -2.75 -8.31 10.43
N MET A 193 -3.43 -7.16 10.51
CA MET A 193 -3.20 -6.03 9.61
C MET A 193 -1.78 -5.46 9.75
N LEU A 194 -1.23 -5.42 10.98
CA LEU A 194 0.14 -4.96 11.20
C LEU A 194 1.16 -5.89 10.54
N TYR A 195 1.00 -7.21 10.68
CA TYR A 195 1.87 -8.18 10.00
C TYR A 195 1.73 -8.15 8.48
N LEU A 196 0.51 -8.05 7.95
CA LEU A 196 0.27 -7.90 6.52
C LEU A 196 0.93 -6.61 5.99
N GLY A 197 0.93 -5.54 6.78
CA GLY A 197 1.65 -4.31 6.48
C GLY A 197 3.16 -4.51 6.35
N ILE A 198 3.79 -5.20 7.31
CA ILE A 198 5.23 -5.53 7.25
C ILE A 198 5.54 -6.33 5.99
N VAL A 199 4.78 -7.41 5.76
CA VAL A 199 5.00 -8.30 4.61
C VAL A 199 4.79 -7.55 3.29
N LEU A 200 3.73 -6.74 3.18
CA LEU A 200 3.46 -5.96 1.97
C LEU A 200 4.61 -5.00 1.65
N ASN A 201 5.09 -4.24 2.63
CA ASN A 201 6.16 -3.29 2.40
C ASN A 201 7.50 -3.99 2.12
N ALA A 202 7.75 -5.18 2.69
CA ALA A 202 8.92 -5.98 2.33
C ALA A 202 8.85 -6.47 0.87
N LEU A 203 7.70 -6.99 0.44
CA LEU A 203 7.48 -7.43 -0.94
C LEU A 203 7.61 -6.24 -1.92
N LEU A 204 7.03 -5.08 -1.59
CA LEU A 204 7.15 -3.86 -2.39
C LEU A 204 8.58 -3.32 -2.41
N CYS A 205 9.32 -3.38 -1.31
CA CYS A 205 10.72 -2.98 -1.27
C CYS A 205 11.56 -3.78 -2.27
N ILE A 206 11.38 -5.10 -2.28
CA ILE A 206 12.07 -6.00 -3.23
C ILE A 206 11.59 -5.70 -4.65
N TYR A 207 10.28 -5.68 -4.89
CA TYR A 207 9.71 -5.45 -6.20
C TYR A 207 10.16 -4.12 -6.82
N LEU A 208 9.97 -3.01 -6.11
CA LEU A 208 10.31 -1.67 -6.60
C LEU A 208 11.83 -1.49 -6.73
N GLY A 209 12.61 -2.12 -5.84
CA GLY A 209 14.07 -2.14 -5.93
C GLY A 209 14.59 -2.92 -7.14
N LEU A 210 13.80 -3.84 -7.70
CA LEU A 210 14.13 -4.56 -8.93
C LEU A 210 13.58 -3.88 -10.19
N VAL A 211 12.40 -3.25 -10.13
CA VAL A 211 11.72 -2.63 -11.29
C VAL A 211 12.29 -1.27 -11.66
N VAL A 212 12.86 -0.54 -10.71
CA VAL A 212 13.53 0.74 -10.96
C VAL A 212 15.05 0.51 -11.07
N PRO A 213 15.74 1.12 -12.04
CA PRO A 213 17.19 0.97 -12.16
C PRO A 213 17.91 1.37 -10.87
N PHE A 214 18.84 0.50 -10.44
CA PHE A 214 19.64 0.70 -9.24
C PHE A 214 20.41 2.04 -9.30
N ASN A 215 20.58 2.68 -8.14
CA ASN A 215 21.30 3.95 -7.99
C ASN A 215 20.65 5.18 -8.67
N THR A 216 19.36 5.11 -9.01
CA THR A 216 18.58 6.28 -9.46
C THR A 216 17.85 6.94 -8.29
N ALA A 217 17.47 8.21 -8.45
CA ALA A 217 16.78 8.95 -7.38
C ALA A 217 15.45 8.28 -6.98
N THR A 218 14.65 7.83 -7.97
CA THR A 218 13.39 7.12 -7.71
C THR A 218 13.61 5.78 -7.01
N TRP A 219 14.71 5.08 -7.30
CA TRP A 219 15.06 3.82 -6.62
C TRP A 219 15.28 4.05 -5.12
N TYR A 220 16.06 5.07 -4.76
CA TYR A 220 16.29 5.43 -3.36
C TYR A 220 14.99 5.79 -2.65
N VAL A 221 14.12 6.57 -3.28
CA VAL A 221 12.80 6.92 -2.72
C VAL A 221 12.00 5.66 -2.41
N TYR A 222 11.85 4.75 -3.37
CA TYR A 222 11.08 3.53 -3.12
C TYR A 222 11.69 2.68 -2.03
N VAL A 223 12.98 2.37 -2.08
CA VAL A 223 13.60 1.49 -1.08
C VAL A 223 13.56 2.11 0.32
N ILE A 224 13.98 3.37 0.46
CA ILE A 224 14.04 4.04 1.77
C ILE A 224 12.65 4.14 2.39
N PHE A 225 11.64 4.57 1.64
CA PHE A 225 10.30 4.73 2.21
C PHE A 225 9.63 3.39 2.54
N GLN A 226 9.90 2.33 1.78
CA GLN A 226 9.40 0.99 2.14
C GLN A 226 10.07 0.47 3.43
N LEU A 227 11.37 0.73 3.61
CA LEU A 227 12.08 0.42 4.87
C LEU A 227 11.55 1.24 6.06
N VAL A 228 11.26 2.52 5.86
CA VAL A 228 10.62 3.37 6.87
C VAL A 228 9.24 2.84 7.23
N ALA A 229 8.44 2.43 6.23
CA ALA A 229 7.14 1.83 6.47
C ALA A 229 7.25 0.55 7.31
N ILE A 230 8.19 -0.35 6.97
CA ILE A 230 8.46 -1.56 7.75
C ILE A 230 8.79 -1.19 9.21
N ALA A 231 9.66 -0.22 9.43
CA ALA A 231 10.02 0.24 10.78
C ALA A 231 8.79 0.77 11.55
N VAL A 232 7.94 1.58 10.89
CA VAL A 232 6.68 2.08 11.47
C VAL A 232 5.78 0.91 11.90
N TYR A 233 5.60 -0.11 11.06
CA TYR A 233 4.78 -1.27 11.42
C TYR A 233 5.39 -2.12 12.53
N VAL A 234 6.72 -2.28 12.57
CA VAL A 234 7.41 -3.00 13.65
C VAL A 234 7.21 -2.26 14.98
N VAL A 235 7.39 -0.93 15.00
CA VAL A 235 7.14 -0.11 16.18
C VAL A 235 5.69 -0.22 16.63
N GLN A 236 4.72 -0.13 15.71
CA GLN A 236 3.31 -0.26 16.02
C GLN A 236 2.96 -1.66 16.57
N THR A 237 3.60 -2.70 16.04
CA THR A 237 3.45 -4.08 16.52
C THR A 237 4.00 -4.24 17.94
N TYR A 238 5.16 -3.65 18.21
CA TYR A 238 5.73 -3.63 19.57
C TYR A 238 4.80 -2.92 20.56
N LEU A 239 4.33 -1.72 20.22
CA LEU A 239 3.41 -0.95 21.07
C LEU A 239 2.10 -1.70 21.33
N TYR A 240 1.59 -2.42 20.32
CA TYR A 240 0.42 -3.29 20.48
C TYR A 240 0.62 -4.31 21.60
N TYR A 241 1.72 -5.07 21.58
CA TYR A 241 2.00 -6.05 22.62
C TYR A 241 2.25 -5.40 23.99
N HIS A 242 3.00 -4.30 24.01
CA HIS A 242 3.30 -3.59 25.25
C HIS A 242 2.03 -3.15 26.00
N PHE A 243 1.12 -2.44 25.32
CA PHE A 243 -0.11 -1.96 25.97
C PHE A 243 -1.13 -3.07 26.22
N LYS A 244 -1.20 -4.09 25.36
CA LYS A 244 -2.11 -5.22 25.58
C LYS A 244 -1.71 -6.06 26.79
N ASN A 245 -0.42 -6.31 26.99
CA ASN A 245 0.06 -7.02 28.18
C ASN A 245 -0.16 -6.21 29.45
N LYS A 246 0.09 -4.89 29.39
CA LYS A 246 -0.17 -4.00 30.53
C LYS A 246 -1.65 -4.01 30.95
N ALA A 247 -2.58 -3.96 29.98
CA ALA A 247 -4.02 -4.00 30.27
C ALA A 247 -4.43 -5.31 30.96
N LYS A 248 -3.89 -6.45 30.52
CA LYS A 248 -4.15 -7.76 31.14
C LYS A 248 -3.68 -7.82 32.60
N ASN A 249 -2.49 -7.31 32.90
CA ASN A 249 -1.94 -7.33 34.25
C ASN A 249 -2.80 -6.50 35.23
N VAL A 250 -3.27 -5.33 34.80
CA VAL A 250 -4.16 -4.49 35.62
C VAL A 250 -5.49 -5.19 35.89
N GLN A 251 -6.05 -5.90 34.91
CA GLN A 251 -7.30 -6.68 35.09
C GLN A 251 -7.10 -7.83 36.09
N SER A 252 -6.00 -8.59 35.98
CA SER A 252 -5.72 -9.68 36.93
C SER A 252 -5.51 -9.18 38.36
N GLU A 253 -4.86 -8.03 38.55
CA GLU A 253 -4.68 -7.44 39.88
C GLU A 253 -6.03 -7.02 40.50
N GLN A 254 -6.97 -6.53 39.69
CA GLN A 254 -8.32 -6.17 40.14
C GLN A 254 -9.15 -7.40 40.51
N GLU A 255 -9.06 -8.49 39.74
CA GLU A 255 -9.77 -9.75 40.04
C GLU A 255 -9.30 -10.37 41.37
N VAL A 256 -7.98 -10.41 41.60
CA VAL A 256 -7.41 -10.93 42.87
C VAL A 256 -7.87 -10.10 44.07
N GLN A 257 -7.96 -8.78 43.94
CA GLN A 257 -8.46 -7.91 45.01
C GLN A 257 -9.94 -8.14 45.35
N ILE A 258 -10.77 -8.45 44.35
CA ILE A 258 -12.19 -8.75 44.57
C ILE A 258 -12.34 -10.09 45.28
N GLU A 259 -11.54 -11.11 44.93
CA GLU A 259 -11.56 -12.41 45.60
C GLU A 259 -11.09 -12.34 47.06
N THR A 260 -10.08 -11.51 47.38
CA THR A 260 -9.61 -11.36 48.77
C THR A 260 -10.56 -10.60 49.71
N ASN A 261 -11.54 -9.87 49.15
CA ASN A 261 -12.46 -9.03 49.94
C ASN A 261 -13.85 -9.67 50.13
N ASN A 262 -14.09 -10.87 49.57
CA ASN A 262 -15.31 -11.66 49.75
C ASN A 262 -15.06 -12.85 50.66
#